data_AF-A0A5P9HC67-F1
#
_entry.id   AF-A0A5P9HC67-F1
#
_cell.length_a   1.000
_cell.length_b   1.000
_cell.length_c   1.000
_cell.angle_alpha   90.00
_cell.angle_beta   90.00
_cell.angle_gamma   90.00
#
_symmetry.space_group_name_H-M   'P 1'
#
loop_
_entity.id
_entity.type
_entity.pdbx_description
1 polymer ?
#
loop_
_entity_poly.entity_id
_entity_poly.type
_entity_poly.pdbx_seq_one_letter_code
_entity_poly.pdbx_strand_id
1 'polypeptide(L)'
;MTQSTGETTSALPPASDAMLQWWTQQLTQGTTPLARMQFAWLESLAEAMQFEAECLRALAESGERMAGCYSGEAHPHELHECYQRLMQDVAQVHWQRLERVAELSEDFRQRIWEEI
;
A
#
# COMPACT_ATOMS: atom_id res chain seq x y z
N MET A 1 -0.98 -64.33 -45.91
CA MET A 1 -1.56 -62.98 -45.99
C MET A 1 -2.12 -62.64 -44.63
N THR A 2 -1.35 -61.96 -43.80
CA THR A 2 -1.83 -61.48 -42.50
C THR A 2 -1.22 -60.12 -42.28
N GLN A 3 -2.04 -59.07 -42.35
CA GLN A 3 -1.74 -57.89 -41.56
C GLN A 3 -3.05 -57.25 -41.10
N SER A 4 -3.11 -57.19 -39.77
CA SER A 4 -4.20 -56.78 -38.91
C SER A 4 -4.43 -55.28 -39.01
N THR A 5 -5.70 -54.91 -38.93
CA THR A 5 -6.26 -53.56 -38.82
C THR A 5 -5.52 -52.74 -37.77
N GLY A 6 -5.03 -51.57 -38.18
CA GLY A 6 -4.43 -50.58 -37.28
C GLY A 6 -5.49 -49.88 -36.45
N GLU A 7 -5.46 -50.11 -35.14
CA GLU A 7 -6.11 -49.24 -34.17
C GLU A 7 -5.35 -47.90 -34.12
N THR A 8 -6.05 -46.83 -34.50
CA THR A 8 -5.64 -45.46 -34.20
C THR A 8 -5.71 -45.22 -32.70
N THR A 9 -4.62 -45.52 -32.01
CA THR A 9 -4.40 -45.07 -30.64
C THR A 9 -4.24 -43.55 -30.68
N SER A 10 -5.29 -42.83 -30.26
CA SER A 10 -5.17 -41.42 -29.88
C SER A 10 -4.07 -41.33 -28.85
N ALA A 11 -2.89 -40.85 -29.26
CA ALA A 11 -1.73 -40.72 -28.40
C ALA A 11 -2.06 -39.70 -27.32
N LEU A 12 -2.49 -40.19 -26.16
CA LEU A 12 -2.46 -39.41 -24.93
C LEU A 12 -1.03 -38.86 -24.80
N PRO A 13 -0.87 -37.55 -24.51
CA PRO A 13 0.44 -36.97 -24.32
C PRO A 13 1.21 -37.82 -23.29
N PRO A 14 2.52 -38.04 -23.50
CA PRO A 14 3.31 -38.81 -22.56
C PRO A 14 3.11 -38.23 -21.16
N ALA A 15 3.00 -39.08 -20.13
CA ALA A 15 2.62 -38.66 -18.78
C ALA A 15 3.46 -37.47 -18.24
N SER A 16 4.69 -37.31 -18.74
CA SER A 16 5.55 -36.16 -18.49
C SER A 16 5.00 -34.83 -19.00
N ASP A 17 4.43 -34.79 -20.21
CA ASP A 17 3.87 -33.58 -20.82
C ASP A 17 2.56 -33.18 -20.15
N ALA A 18 1.72 -34.15 -19.81
CA ALA A 18 0.49 -33.92 -19.05
C ALA A 18 0.79 -33.38 -17.63
N MET A 19 1.80 -33.94 -16.96
CA MET A 19 2.29 -33.41 -15.67
C MET A 19 2.88 -32.01 -15.81
N LEU A 20 3.67 -31.73 -16.85
CA LEU A 20 4.28 -30.43 -17.06
C LEU A 20 3.22 -29.36 -17.34
N GLN A 21 2.21 -29.68 -18.14
CA GLN A 21 1.07 -28.80 -18.40
C GLN A 21 0.27 -28.53 -17.12
N TRP A 22 -0.03 -29.56 -16.33
CA TRP A 22 -0.71 -29.40 -15.05
C TRP A 22 0.10 -28.51 -14.08
N TRP A 23 1.41 -28.72 -14.00
CA TRP A 23 2.29 -27.92 -13.15
C TRP A 23 2.36 -26.46 -13.58
N THR A 24 2.44 -26.22 -14.89
CA THR A 24 2.41 -24.88 -15.47
C THR A 24 1.08 -24.19 -15.18
N GLN A 25 -0.03 -24.91 -15.33
CA GLN A 25 -1.37 -24.42 -15.03
C GLN A 25 -1.52 -24.05 -13.55
N GLN A 26 -0.99 -24.86 -12.64
CA GLN A 26 -0.97 -24.58 -11.20
C GLN A 26 -0.10 -23.37 -10.86
N LEU A 27 1.05 -23.20 -11.51
CA LEU A 27 1.89 -22.01 -11.34
C LEU A 27 1.17 -20.74 -11.81
N THR A 28 0.50 -20.76 -12.95
CA THR A 28 -0.29 -19.59 -13.42
C THR A 28 -1.49 -19.28 -12.53
N GLN A 29 -2.11 -20.31 -11.92
CA GLN A 29 -3.18 -20.10 -10.95
C GLN A 29 -2.65 -19.61 -9.60
N GLY A 30 -1.44 -20.02 -9.20
CA GLY A 30 -0.82 -19.64 -7.93
C GLY A 30 -0.08 -18.30 -7.91
N THR A 31 0.45 -17.82 -9.05
CA THR A 31 1.09 -16.49 -9.13
C THR A 31 0.09 -15.34 -9.09
N THR A 32 -1.14 -15.59 -9.53
CA THR A 32 -2.21 -14.58 -9.59
C THR A 32 -2.61 -14.05 -8.20
N PRO A 33 -2.92 -14.87 -7.18
CA PRO A 33 -3.27 -14.37 -5.84
C PRO A 33 -2.08 -13.72 -5.12
N LEU A 34 -0.86 -14.25 -5.27
CA LEU A 34 0.33 -13.62 -4.68
C LEU A 34 0.60 -12.24 -5.29
N ALA A 35 0.44 -12.09 -6.60
CA ALA A 35 0.57 -10.80 -7.27
C ALA A 35 -0.49 -9.81 -6.76
N ARG A 36 -1.76 -10.24 -6.60
CA ARG A 36 -2.83 -9.39 -6.06
C ARG A 36 -2.56 -8.95 -4.63
N MET A 37 -2.10 -9.85 -3.77
CA MET A 37 -1.64 -9.49 -2.42
C MET A 37 -0.51 -8.45 -2.44
N GLN A 38 0.49 -8.62 -3.32
CA GLN A 38 1.56 -7.64 -3.46
C GLN A 38 1.04 -6.29 -3.94
N PHE A 39 0.08 -6.26 -4.87
CA PHE A 39 -0.57 -5.02 -5.30
C PHE A 39 -1.34 -4.35 -4.16
N ALA A 40 -2.20 -5.08 -3.45
CA ALA A 40 -2.95 -4.55 -2.31
C ALA A 40 -2.03 -3.98 -1.22
N TRP A 41 -0.89 -4.64 -0.98
CA TRP A 41 0.13 -4.15 -0.05
C TRP A 41 0.81 -2.87 -0.54
N LEU A 42 1.21 -2.81 -1.82
CA LEU A 42 1.83 -1.61 -2.40
C LEU A 42 0.87 -0.42 -2.44
N GLU A 43 -0.41 -0.65 -2.74
CA GLU A 43 -1.45 0.39 -2.70
C GLU A 43 -1.62 0.94 -1.28
N SER A 44 -1.71 0.06 -0.28
CA SER A 44 -1.83 0.47 1.13
C SER A 44 -0.59 1.25 1.60
N LEU A 45 0.60 0.86 1.15
CA LEU A 45 1.84 1.58 1.42
C LEU A 45 1.85 2.96 0.74
N ALA A 46 1.40 3.06 -0.51
CA ALA A 46 1.33 4.31 -1.24
C ALA A 46 0.35 5.30 -0.57
N GLU A 47 -0.81 4.83 -0.13
CA GLU A 47 -1.79 5.63 0.62
C GLU A 47 -1.19 6.15 1.94
N ALA A 48 -0.47 5.32 2.69
CA ALA A 48 0.22 5.74 3.91
C ALA A 48 1.32 6.78 3.63
N MET A 49 2.11 6.60 2.57
CA MET A 49 3.14 7.56 2.17
C MET A 49 2.55 8.91 1.76
N GLN A 50 1.41 8.92 1.08
CA GLN A 50 0.74 10.15 0.69
C GLN A 50 0.29 10.96 1.91
N PHE A 51 -0.30 10.29 2.89
CA PHE A 51 -0.68 10.91 4.15
C PHE A 51 0.53 11.49 4.91
N GLU A 52 1.63 10.74 4.99
CA GLU A 52 2.86 11.22 5.63
C GLU A 52 3.46 12.43 4.91
N ALA A 53 3.38 12.48 3.58
CA ALA A 53 3.83 13.62 2.81
C ALA A 53 3.00 14.89 3.10
N GLU A 54 1.68 14.75 3.25
CA GLU A 54 0.79 15.85 3.64
C GLU A 54 1.12 16.37 5.05
N CYS A 55 1.37 15.46 6.00
CA CYS A 55 1.81 15.81 7.36
C CYS A 55 3.15 16.56 7.33
N LEU A 56 4.16 16.06 6.60
CA LEU A 56 5.46 16.70 6.47
C LEU A 56 5.36 18.09 5.84
N ARG A 57 4.49 18.25 4.84
CA ARG A 57 4.22 19.55 4.23
C ARG A 57 3.62 20.53 5.25
N ALA A 58 2.61 20.10 6.00
CA ALA A 58 1.99 20.96 7.02
C ALA A 58 3.00 21.35 8.13
N LEU A 59 3.88 20.42 8.52
CA LEU A 59 4.98 20.71 9.46
C LEU A 59 5.97 21.73 8.88
N ALA A 60 6.36 21.61 7.61
CA ALA A 60 7.24 22.57 6.95
C ALA A 60 6.61 23.97 6.86
N GLU A 61 5.34 24.06 6.46
CA GLU A 61 4.57 25.31 6.42
C GLU A 61 4.46 25.94 7.84
N SER A 62 4.27 25.11 8.88
CA SER A 62 4.26 25.58 10.26
C SER A 62 5.63 26.13 10.69
N GLY A 63 6.72 25.49 10.26
CA GLY A 63 8.08 25.94 10.54
C GLY A 63 8.38 27.30 9.91
N GLU A 64 7.89 27.54 8.70
CA GLU A 64 7.99 28.84 8.02
C GLU A 64 7.22 29.93 8.78
N ARG A 65 5.98 29.64 9.20
CA ARG A 65 5.18 30.57 10.02
C ARG A 65 5.84 30.86 11.36
N MET A 66 6.48 29.87 11.97
CA MET A 66 7.21 30.03 13.22
C MET A 66 8.38 30.98 13.05
N ALA A 67 9.16 30.82 11.98
CA ALA A 67 10.24 31.74 11.64
C ALA A 67 9.72 33.18 11.42
N GLY A 68 8.55 33.32 10.79
CA GLY A 68 7.87 34.60 10.62
C GLY A 68 7.45 35.28 11.93
N CYS A 69 7.05 34.51 12.94
CA CYS A 69 6.71 35.06 14.25
C CYS A 69 7.91 35.60 15.03
N TYR A 70 9.11 35.09 14.76
CA TYR A 70 10.36 35.61 15.33
C TYR A 70 11.00 36.71 14.47
N SER A 71 10.50 36.98 13.26
CA SER A 71 11.04 38.03 12.38
C SER A 71 10.38 39.39 12.66
N GLY A 72 10.77 40.05 13.75
CA GLY A 72 10.34 41.42 14.07
C GLY A 72 10.53 41.81 15.53
N GLU A 73 10.36 43.10 15.85
CA GLU A 73 10.23 43.59 17.23
C GLU A 73 8.81 43.33 17.76
N ALA A 74 8.45 42.05 17.91
CA ALA A 74 7.14 41.65 18.43
C ALA A 74 7.13 41.69 19.97
N HIS A 75 5.99 42.08 20.56
CA HIS A 75 5.87 42.05 22.02
C HIS A 75 5.86 40.60 22.54
N PRO A 76 6.41 40.33 23.74
CA PRO A 76 6.49 38.96 24.27
C PRO A 76 5.14 38.22 24.33
N HIS A 77 4.04 38.95 24.52
CA HIS A 77 2.69 38.39 24.52
C HIS A 77 2.28 37.91 23.13
N GLU A 78 2.57 38.68 22.07
CA GLU A 78 2.22 38.34 20.69
C GLU A 78 3.02 37.14 20.20
N LEU A 79 4.29 37.06 20.59
CA LEU A 79 5.15 35.89 20.37
C LEU A 79 4.60 34.63 21.04
N HIS A 80 4.15 34.75 22.30
CA HIS A 80 3.56 33.63 23.02
C HIS A 80 2.26 33.15 22.37
N GLU A 81 1.38 34.07 21.97
CA GLU A 81 0.15 33.73 21.26
C GLU A 81 0.42 33.06 19.91
N CYS A 82 1.38 33.57 19.13
CA CYS A 82 1.75 32.93 17.88
C CYS A 82 2.27 31.51 18.12
N TYR A 83 3.20 31.34 19.06
CA TYR A 83 3.73 30.02 19.39
C TYR A 83 2.62 29.04 19.81
N GLN A 84 1.69 29.50 20.66
CA GLN A 84 0.61 28.67 21.17
C GLN A 84 -0.34 28.22 20.05
N ARG A 85 -0.68 29.10 19.10
CA ARG A 85 -1.47 28.73 17.91
C ARG A 85 -0.72 27.74 17.03
N LEU A 86 0.57 27.97 16.80
CA LEU A 86 1.38 27.12 15.95
C LEU A 86 1.55 25.70 16.51
N MET A 87 1.71 25.59 17.82
CA MET A 87 1.74 24.30 18.51
C MET A 87 0.39 23.58 18.47
N GLN A 88 -0.73 24.32 18.55
CA GLN A 88 -2.07 23.74 18.38
C GLN A 88 -2.26 23.20 16.95
N ASP A 89 -1.85 23.94 15.93
CA ASP A 89 -1.92 23.51 14.53
C ASP A 89 -1.10 22.23 14.30
N VAL A 90 0.15 22.20 14.79
CA VAL A 90 1.03 21.01 14.70
C VAL A 90 0.44 19.82 15.44
N ALA A 91 -0.08 20.03 16.66
CA ALA A 91 -0.72 18.97 17.44
C ALA A 91 -1.95 18.39 16.72
N GLN A 92 -2.75 19.25 16.06
CA GLN A 92 -3.91 18.82 15.31
C GLN A 92 -3.54 17.98 14.08
N VAL A 93 -2.51 18.39 13.33
CA VAL A 93 -1.98 17.60 12.20
C VAL A 93 -1.48 16.23 12.68
N HIS A 94 -0.76 16.19 13.80
CA HIS A 94 -0.31 14.92 14.39
C HIS A 94 -1.46 14.04 14.87
N TRP A 95 -2.54 14.63 15.39
CA TRP A 95 -3.71 13.87 15.82
C TRP A 95 -4.42 13.22 14.63
N GLN A 96 -4.65 13.98 13.56
CA GLN A 96 -5.22 13.47 12.30
C GLN A 96 -4.37 12.34 11.72
N ARG A 97 -3.04 12.44 11.86
CA ARG A 97 -2.12 11.36 11.48
C ARG A 97 -2.34 10.08 12.26
N LEU A 98 -2.45 10.17 13.58
CA LEU A 98 -2.62 8.99 14.41
C LEU A 98 -3.97 8.31 14.13
N GLU A 99 -5.02 9.09 13.94
CA GLU A 99 -6.34 8.59 13.54
C GLU A 99 -6.26 7.84 12.22
N ARG A 100 -5.64 8.44 11.19
CA ARG A 100 -5.53 7.79 9.87
C ARG A 100 -4.65 6.54 9.87
N VAL A 101 -3.55 6.56 10.62
CA VAL A 101 -2.67 5.38 10.78
C VAL A 101 -3.38 4.23 11.50
N ALA A 102 -4.28 4.53 12.43
CA ALA A 102 -5.08 3.50 13.11
C ALA A 102 -6.03 2.79 12.12
N GLU A 103 -6.69 3.55 11.24
CA GLU A 103 -7.61 3.04 10.21
C GLU A 103 -6.90 2.20 9.14
N LEU A 104 -5.71 2.63 8.68
CA LEU A 104 -4.92 1.93 7.65
C LEU A 104 -4.69 0.45 7.94
N SER A 105 -4.53 0.11 9.22
CA SER A 105 -4.30 -1.28 9.65
C SER A 105 -5.54 -2.16 9.46
N GLU A 106 -6.74 -1.60 9.60
CA GLU A 106 -8.02 -2.27 9.43
C GLU A 106 -8.34 -2.41 7.93
N ASP A 107 -8.21 -1.31 7.18
CA ASP A 107 -8.41 -1.27 5.73
C ASP A 107 -7.50 -2.27 5.00
N PHE A 108 -6.22 -2.33 5.37
CA PHE A 108 -5.27 -3.27 4.77
C PHE A 108 -5.66 -4.73 5.04
N ARG A 109 -6.06 -5.05 6.27
CA ARG A 109 -6.51 -6.41 6.64
C ARG A 109 -7.77 -6.79 5.87
N GLN A 110 -8.70 -5.86 5.71
CA GLN A 110 -9.90 -6.09 4.93
C GLN A 110 -9.59 -6.35 3.45
N ARG A 111 -8.76 -5.51 2.81
CA ARG A 111 -8.36 -5.68 1.40
C ARG A 111 -7.64 -7.01 1.17
N ILE A 112 -6.78 -7.45 2.09
CA ILE A 112 -6.18 -8.78 2.02
C ILE A 112 -7.27 -9.87 2.09
N TRP A 113 -8.23 -9.73 2.99
CA TRP A 113 -9.28 -10.74 3.19
C TRP A 113 -10.23 -10.86 1.99
N GLU A 114 -10.43 -9.78 1.24
CA GLU A 114 -11.22 -9.77 0.00
C GLU A 114 -10.49 -10.45 -1.17
N GLU A 115 -9.15 -10.59 -1.10
CA GLU A 115 -8.31 -11.19 -2.15
C GLU A 115 -7.92 -12.66 -1.90
N ILE A 116 -8.21 -13.21 -0.70
CA ILE A 116 -8.00 -14.64 -0.32
C ILE A 116 -9.25 -15.46 -0.64
#